data_AF-A0A7X3TZT0-F1
#
_entry.id   AF-A0A7X3TZT0-F1
#
_cell.length_a   1.000
_cell.length_b   1.000
_cell.length_c   1.000
_cell.angle_alpha   90.00
_cell.angle_beta   90.00
_cell.angle_gamma   90.00
#
_symmetry.space_group_name_H-M   'P 1'
#
loop_
_entity.id
_entity.type
_entity.pdbx_description
1 polymer ?
#
loop_
_entity_poly.entity_id
_entity_poly.type
_entity_poly.pdbx_seq_one_letter_code
_entity_poly.pdbx_strand_id
1 'polypeptide(L)'
;MRTRWLLRGAAVTVGLCLGSPSAAAPAPSSARALLDEYCVRCHNERLQTAGLDLDVADTDQIGLAADVWERAVRKLRARAMPPAGAPRPDDAAYEGPVDYLEDELDRHALADPDPGRTDTFRRLNRTEYQNAIRDLLALDVDVTALLPRDDASYGFDNVGAVNLSPALLERYLSAARKVSRLAVGSPLPAPGSRVVVLPADLTQEDHFDGLPFGTRGGAAVDHNFPLDGEYEIQVRLSRNRNENVEGLTEPHELELTLDGERLRVFEIV
;
A
#
# COMPACT_ATOMS: atom_id res chain seq x y z
N MET A 1 26.67 -17.83 -22.88
CA MET A 1 26.17 -18.28 -24.21
C MET A 1 24.97 -17.42 -24.60
N ARG A 2 25.01 -16.75 -25.75
CA ARG A 2 23.93 -15.85 -26.20
C ARG A 2 22.95 -16.62 -27.10
N THR A 3 21.69 -16.72 -26.72
CA THR A 3 20.64 -17.28 -27.56
C THR A 3 19.49 -16.27 -27.66
N ARG A 4 19.29 -15.72 -28.86
CA ARG A 4 18.18 -14.82 -29.21
C ARG A 4 16.94 -15.68 -29.47
N TRP A 5 15.81 -15.33 -28.86
CA TRP A 5 14.50 -15.90 -29.19
C TRP A 5 13.70 -14.90 -30.02
N LEU A 6 13.27 -15.32 -31.21
CA LEU A 6 12.28 -14.61 -32.03
C LEU A 6 10.90 -15.12 -31.62
N LEU A 7 10.16 -14.32 -30.84
CA LEU A 7 8.74 -14.56 -30.58
C LEU A 7 7.93 -14.09 -31.80
N ARG A 8 7.39 -15.03 -32.56
CA ARG A 8 6.23 -14.79 -33.42
C ARG A 8 4.97 -15.07 -32.59
N GLY A 9 4.46 -14.04 -31.92
CA GLY A 9 3.14 -14.07 -31.28
C GLY A 9 2.11 -13.43 -32.19
N ALA A 10 1.12 -14.20 -32.63
CA ALA A 10 -0.05 -13.70 -33.33
C ALA A 10 -0.92 -12.90 -32.33
N ALA A 11 -1.18 -11.63 -32.63
CA ALA A 11 -2.08 -10.80 -31.84
C ALA A 11 -3.53 -11.21 -32.12
N VAL A 12 -4.19 -11.79 -31.11
CA VAL A 12 -5.65 -11.90 -31.07
C VAL A 12 -6.17 -10.65 -30.37
N THR A 13 -6.65 -9.69 -31.14
CA THR A 13 -7.34 -8.51 -30.61
C THR A 13 -8.77 -8.89 -30.25
N VAL A 14 -9.04 -9.09 -28.96
CA VAL A 14 -10.41 -9.12 -28.43
C VAL A 14 -10.88 -7.67 -28.32
N GLY A 15 -11.80 -7.27 -29.19
CA GLY A 15 -12.42 -5.95 -29.17
C GLY A 15 -13.37 -5.84 -27.97
N LEU A 16 -12.89 -5.24 -26.88
CA LEU A 16 -13.74 -4.88 -25.75
C LEU A 16 -14.55 -3.64 -26.14
N CYS A 17 -15.85 -3.83 -26.38
CA CYS A 17 -16.79 -2.71 -26.53
C CYS A 17 -17.03 -2.11 -25.16
N LEU A 18 -16.16 -1.18 -24.75
CA LEU A 18 -16.40 -0.31 -23.60
C LEU A 18 -17.57 0.60 -23.97
N GLY A 19 -18.78 0.21 -23.56
CA GLY A 19 -19.90 1.12 -23.51
C GLY A 19 -19.50 2.27 -22.60
N SER A 20 -19.35 3.47 -23.16
CA SER A 20 -19.16 4.67 -22.36
C SER A 20 -20.33 4.76 -21.38
N PRO A 21 -20.09 4.81 -20.07
CA PRO A 21 -21.14 5.28 -19.18
C PRO A 21 -21.49 6.68 -19.66
N SER A 22 -22.73 6.85 -20.12
CA SER A 22 -23.30 8.17 -20.31
C SER A 22 -23.35 8.79 -18.92
N ALA A 23 -22.28 9.47 -18.52
CA ALA A 23 -22.31 10.41 -17.42
C ALA A 23 -23.32 11.49 -17.83
N ALA A 24 -24.57 11.31 -17.42
CA ALA A 24 -25.50 12.41 -17.36
C ALA A 24 -24.83 13.43 -16.43
N ALA A 25 -24.38 14.55 -16.99
CA ALA A 25 -23.91 15.67 -16.19
C ALA A 25 -25.05 16.00 -15.19
N PRO A 26 -24.81 15.90 -13.87
CA PRO A 26 -25.81 16.35 -12.91
C PRO A 26 -26.00 17.84 -13.15
N ALA A 27 -27.25 18.26 -13.31
CA ALA A 27 -27.58 19.61 -13.73
C ALA A 27 -27.12 20.62 -12.65
N PRO A 28 -26.11 21.48 -12.92
CA PRO A 28 -25.68 22.53 -11.98
C PRO A 28 -26.82 23.52 -11.63
N SER A 29 -27.94 23.47 -12.36
CA SER A 29 -29.11 24.30 -12.13
C SER A 29 -30.00 23.90 -10.95
N SER A 30 -29.98 22.64 -10.47
CA SER A 30 -30.87 22.22 -9.37
C SER A 30 -30.35 22.62 -7.99
N ALA A 31 -29.04 22.48 -7.75
CA ALA A 31 -28.41 22.83 -6.49
C ALA A 31 -28.47 24.35 -6.25
N ARG A 32 -28.12 25.15 -7.26
CA ARG A 32 -28.20 26.61 -7.17
C ARG A 32 -29.62 27.10 -6.91
N ALA A 33 -30.61 26.54 -7.61
CA ALA A 33 -32.01 26.91 -7.42
C ALA A 33 -32.51 26.64 -5.99
N LEU A 34 -32.11 25.51 -5.38
CA LEU A 34 -32.46 25.21 -3.99
C LEU A 34 -31.77 26.19 -3.02
N LEU A 35 -30.49 26.49 -3.24
CA LEU A 35 -29.77 27.46 -2.41
C LEU A 35 -30.43 28.84 -2.45
N ASP A 36 -30.82 29.30 -3.64
CA ASP A 36 -31.49 30.58 -3.82
C ASP A 36 -32.85 30.65 -3.11
N GLU A 37 -33.63 29.56 -3.17
CA GLU A 37 -34.95 29.50 -2.57
C GLU A 37 -34.91 29.40 -1.03
N TYR A 38 -34.01 28.58 -0.48
CA TYR A 38 -34.05 28.17 0.92
C TYR A 38 -32.89 28.67 1.78
N CYS A 39 -31.72 28.97 1.20
CA CYS A 39 -30.51 29.28 1.95
C CYS A 39 -30.10 30.75 1.86
N VAL A 40 -30.13 31.34 0.65
CA VAL A 40 -29.65 32.69 0.36
C VAL A 40 -30.45 33.75 1.11
N ARG A 41 -31.70 33.49 1.50
CA ARG A 41 -32.48 34.43 2.32
C ARG A 41 -31.81 34.81 3.66
N CYS A 42 -31.03 33.90 4.24
CA CYS A 42 -30.33 34.11 5.51
C CYS A 42 -28.81 34.16 5.36
N HIS A 43 -28.25 33.40 4.42
CA HIS A 43 -26.82 33.27 4.17
C HIS A 43 -26.45 34.05 2.90
N ASN A 44 -26.38 35.37 3.02
CA ASN A 44 -26.03 36.32 1.95
C ASN A 44 -25.11 37.41 2.48
N GLU A 45 -24.45 38.15 1.60
CA GLU A 45 -23.50 39.22 1.94
C GLU A 45 -24.07 40.29 2.90
N ARG A 46 -25.40 40.42 2.99
CA ARG A 46 -26.05 41.44 3.82
C ARG A 46 -26.39 40.97 5.22
N LEU A 47 -26.89 39.75 5.37
CA LEU A 47 -27.29 39.16 6.66
C LEU A 47 -26.17 38.34 7.29
N GLN A 48 -25.33 37.71 6.47
CA GLN A 48 -24.18 36.89 6.84
C GLN A 48 -24.47 35.97 8.03
N THR A 49 -25.63 35.29 8.03
CA THR A 49 -26.02 34.44 9.16
C THR A 49 -24.96 33.36 9.34
N ALA A 50 -24.39 33.26 10.55
CA ALA A 50 -23.25 32.39 10.86
C ALA A 50 -21.97 32.64 10.02
N GLY A 51 -21.81 33.87 9.48
CA GLY A 51 -20.65 34.27 8.68
C GLY A 51 -20.56 33.58 7.32
N LEU A 52 -21.71 33.27 6.71
CA LEU A 52 -21.79 32.51 5.45
C LEU A 52 -22.56 33.29 4.38
N ASP A 53 -21.93 33.43 3.21
CA ASP A 53 -22.45 34.16 2.04
C ASP A 53 -22.60 33.20 0.86
N LEU A 54 -23.81 32.66 0.68
CA LEU A 54 -24.11 31.67 -0.37
C LEU A 54 -24.61 32.33 -1.66
N ASP A 55 -24.97 33.60 -1.63
CA ASP A 55 -25.36 34.37 -2.82
C ASP A 55 -24.21 34.49 -3.83
N VAL A 56 -22.98 34.65 -3.35
CA VAL A 56 -21.76 34.75 -4.17
C VAL A 56 -20.97 33.45 -4.27
N ALA A 57 -21.40 32.38 -3.60
CA ALA A 57 -20.72 31.10 -3.61
C ALA A 57 -20.87 30.41 -4.98
N ASP A 58 -19.73 29.97 -5.54
CA ASP A 58 -19.69 29.23 -6.79
C ASP A 58 -20.07 27.76 -6.55
N THR A 59 -21.24 27.37 -7.04
CA THR A 59 -21.76 26.00 -6.94
C THR A 59 -21.09 25.05 -7.93
N ASP A 60 -20.33 25.58 -8.90
CA ASP A 60 -19.55 24.77 -9.84
C ASP A 60 -18.13 24.48 -9.30
N GLN A 61 -17.73 25.13 -8.20
CA GLN A 61 -16.43 24.95 -7.54
C GLN A 61 -16.56 24.64 -6.05
N ILE A 62 -17.48 23.74 -5.71
CA ILE A 62 -17.76 23.29 -4.33
C ILE A 62 -16.47 22.82 -3.61
N GLY A 63 -15.57 22.13 -4.31
CA GLY A 63 -14.32 21.62 -3.73
C GLY A 63 -13.41 22.69 -3.10
N LEU A 64 -13.35 23.90 -3.66
CA LEU A 64 -12.48 24.97 -3.14
C LEU A 64 -12.90 25.49 -1.76
N ALA A 65 -14.14 25.24 -1.35
CA ALA A 65 -14.68 25.58 -0.05
C ALA A 65 -15.24 24.33 0.65
N ALA A 66 -14.52 23.20 0.54
CA ALA A 66 -14.97 21.91 1.04
C ALA A 66 -15.43 21.94 2.51
N ASP A 67 -14.71 22.65 3.38
CA ASP A 67 -15.03 22.77 4.80
C ASP A 67 -16.40 23.43 5.06
N VAL A 68 -16.78 24.40 4.23
CA VAL A 68 -18.08 25.09 4.30
C VAL A 68 -19.18 24.15 3.83
N TRP A 69 -18.98 23.51 2.69
CA TRP A 69 -19.98 22.64 2.08
C TRP A 69 -20.19 21.34 2.84
N GLU A 70 -19.16 20.74 3.43
CA GLU A 70 -19.30 19.60 4.36
C GLU A 70 -20.12 19.96 5.59
N ARG A 71 -19.99 21.19 6.10
CA ARG A 71 -20.84 21.68 7.20
C ARG A 71 -22.28 21.86 6.73
N ALA A 72 -22.48 22.39 5.52
CA ALA A 72 -23.81 22.54 4.93
C ALA A 72 -24.49 21.18 4.72
N VAL A 73 -23.81 20.21 4.10
CA VAL A 73 -24.26 18.82 3.90
C VAL A 73 -24.67 18.20 5.23
N ARG A 74 -23.83 18.29 6.28
CA ARG A 74 -24.17 17.78 7.62
C ARG A 74 -25.46 18.40 8.18
N LYS A 75 -25.69 19.70 7.96
CA LYS A 75 -26.91 20.39 8.41
C LYS A 75 -28.13 20.00 7.58
N LEU A 76 -27.96 19.78 6.28
CA LEU A 76 -29.02 19.35 5.37
C LEU A 76 -29.42 17.89 5.65
N ARG A 77 -28.46 16.97 5.77
CA ARG A 77 -28.70 15.56 6.18
C ARG A 77 -29.39 15.47 7.54
N ALA A 78 -28.99 16.30 8.50
CA ALA A 78 -29.64 16.37 9.82
C ALA A 78 -31.00 17.08 9.81
N ARG A 79 -31.46 17.60 8.66
CA ARG A 79 -32.66 18.44 8.53
C ARG A 79 -32.66 19.61 9.54
N ALA A 80 -31.49 20.12 9.87
CA ALA A 80 -31.33 21.27 10.75
C ALA A 80 -31.52 22.60 10.01
N MET A 81 -31.35 22.59 8.68
CA MET A 81 -31.55 23.73 7.80
C MET A 81 -32.57 23.41 6.69
N PRO A 82 -33.42 24.36 6.28
CA PRO A 82 -33.66 25.68 6.91
C PRO A 82 -34.23 25.59 8.34
N PRO A 83 -34.07 26.60 9.20
CA PRO A 83 -34.50 26.54 10.60
C PRO A 83 -36.03 26.43 10.74
N ALA A 84 -36.50 26.04 11.93
CA ALA A 84 -37.93 25.97 12.21
C ALA A 84 -38.60 27.35 11.98
N GLY A 85 -39.70 27.37 11.23
CA GLY A 85 -40.42 28.59 10.86
C GLY A 85 -40.01 29.21 9.51
N ALA A 86 -38.91 28.76 8.90
CA ALA A 86 -38.59 29.09 7.52
C ALA A 86 -39.29 28.12 6.54
N PRO A 87 -39.50 28.49 5.26
CA PRO A 87 -39.87 27.54 4.21
C PRO A 87 -38.84 26.41 4.14
N ARG A 88 -39.31 25.17 3.96
CA ARG A 88 -38.46 23.98 3.92
C ARG A 88 -38.79 23.15 2.69
N PRO A 89 -37.78 22.56 2.02
CA PRO A 89 -38.02 21.57 0.98
C PRO A 89 -38.80 20.37 1.52
N ASP A 90 -39.50 19.65 0.64
CA ASP A 90 -40.00 18.32 0.97
C ASP A 90 -38.84 17.31 1.01
N ASP A 91 -39.12 16.09 1.49
CA ASP A 91 -38.07 15.08 1.68
C ASP A 91 -37.35 14.72 0.39
N ALA A 92 -38.06 14.66 -0.74
CA ALA A 92 -37.48 14.33 -2.04
C ALA A 92 -36.58 15.46 -2.58
N ALA A 93 -36.94 16.72 -2.30
CA ALA A 93 -36.17 17.89 -2.68
C ALA A 93 -34.90 18.09 -1.84
N TYR A 94 -34.76 17.41 -0.69
CA TYR A 94 -33.50 17.38 0.06
C TYR A 94 -32.47 16.44 -0.57
N GLU A 95 -32.87 15.23 -0.98
CA GLU A 95 -31.91 14.16 -1.31
C GLU A 95 -31.04 14.54 -2.52
N GLY A 96 -31.64 14.88 -3.66
CA GLY A 96 -30.88 15.11 -4.90
C GLY A 96 -29.79 16.20 -4.79
N PRO A 97 -30.09 17.38 -4.23
CA PRO A 97 -29.08 18.42 -4.04
C PRO A 97 -28.02 18.08 -3.01
N VAL A 98 -28.37 17.32 -1.95
CA VAL A 98 -27.38 16.89 -0.96
C VAL A 98 -26.46 15.82 -1.54
N ASP A 99 -27.01 14.85 -2.27
CA ASP A 99 -26.24 13.84 -2.99
C ASP A 99 -25.27 14.49 -3.98
N TYR A 100 -25.74 15.51 -4.73
CA TYR A 100 -24.88 16.27 -5.63
C TYR A 100 -23.71 16.96 -4.90
N LEU A 101 -23.97 17.62 -3.76
CA LEU A 101 -22.91 18.27 -2.98
C LEU A 101 -21.90 17.24 -2.46
N GLU A 102 -22.35 16.08 -1.99
CA GLU A 102 -21.49 14.98 -1.54
C GLU A 102 -20.63 14.43 -2.68
N ASP A 103 -21.22 14.16 -3.85
CA ASP A 103 -20.52 13.67 -5.03
C ASP A 103 -19.43 14.63 -5.53
N GLU A 104 -19.68 15.95 -5.47
CA GLU A 104 -18.69 16.96 -5.82
C GLU A 104 -17.54 17.03 -4.81
N LEU A 105 -17.85 16.94 -3.52
CA LEU A 105 -16.85 16.91 -2.44
C LEU A 105 -15.96 15.66 -2.54
N ASP A 106 -16.57 14.49 -2.75
CA ASP A 106 -15.84 13.24 -2.90
C ASP A 106 -14.93 13.26 -4.14
N ARG A 107 -15.43 13.82 -5.25
CA ARG A 107 -14.61 13.96 -6.47
C ARG A 107 -13.44 14.91 -6.27
N HIS A 108 -13.64 16.00 -5.54
CA HIS A 108 -12.56 16.91 -5.19
C HIS A 108 -11.53 16.21 -4.29
N ALA A 109 -11.95 15.50 -3.25
CA ALA A 109 -11.08 14.78 -2.34
C ALA A 109 -10.24 13.68 -3.01
N LEU A 110 -10.78 13.04 -4.07
CA LEU A 110 -10.03 12.08 -4.88
C LEU A 110 -9.00 12.75 -5.80
N ALA A 111 -9.31 13.94 -6.31
CA ALA A 111 -8.43 14.68 -7.22
C ALA A 111 -7.31 15.43 -6.47
N ASP A 112 -7.62 15.96 -5.29
CA ASP A 112 -6.70 16.68 -4.41
C ASP A 112 -6.89 16.21 -2.96
N PRO A 113 -6.29 15.06 -2.59
CA PRO A 113 -6.43 14.52 -1.25
C PRO A 113 -5.79 15.44 -0.20
N ASP A 114 -6.61 16.00 0.69
CA ASP A 114 -6.14 16.73 1.87
C ASP A 114 -6.22 15.83 3.11
N PRO A 115 -5.09 15.25 3.59
CA PRO A 115 -5.06 14.50 4.84
C PRO A 115 -5.24 15.39 6.09
N GLY A 116 -5.44 16.70 5.91
CA GLY A 116 -5.55 17.69 6.96
C GLY A 116 -4.19 18.08 7.54
N ARG A 117 -4.20 18.59 8.77
CA ARG A 117 -2.95 18.90 9.48
C ARG A 117 -2.21 17.60 9.81
N THR A 118 -1.22 17.28 8.99
CA THR A 118 -0.20 16.29 9.33
C THR A 118 0.76 16.90 10.35
N ASP A 119 1.16 16.14 11.38
CA ASP A 119 2.24 16.55 12.28
C ASP A 119 3.48 16.93 11.48
N THR A 120 4.05 18.11 11.77
CA THR A 120 5.13 18.69 10.93
C THR A 120 6.34 17.77 10.82
N PHE A 121 6.69 17.03 11.88
CA PHE A 121 7.68 15.97 11.86
C PHE A 121 7.40 14.97 12.99
N ARG A 122 7.14 13.71 12.63
CA ARG A 122 7.07 12.59 13.58
C ARG A 122 8.18 11.60 13.31
N ARG A 123 8.74 11.04 14.38
CA ARG A 123 9.65 9.90 14.28
C ARG A 123 8.85 8.67 13.85
N LEU A 124 9.40 7.86 12.94
CA LEU A 124 8.85 6.55 12.60
C LEU A 124 8.92 5.63 13.82
N ASN A 125 7.87 4.87 14.08
CA ASN A 125 7.94 3.77 15.05
C ASN A 125 8.73 2.59 14.44
N ARG A 126 8.99 1.55 15.24
CA ARG A 126 9.81 0.40 14.83
C ARG A 126 9.26 -0.32 13.61
N THR A 127 7.94 -0.51 13.56
CA THR A 127 7.24 -1.17 12.44
C THR A 127 7.32 -0.32 11.17
N GLU A 128 7.07 0.97 11.30
CA GLU A 128 7.17 1.93 10.20
C GLU A 128 8.60 2.04 9.67
N TYR A 129 9.60 2.03 10.57
CA TYR A 129 11.01 2.04 10.19
C TYR A 129 11.41 0.75 9.45
N GLN A 130 10.93 -0.41 9.90
CA GLN A 130 11.15 -1.69 9.21
C GLN A 130 10.52 -1.70 7.82
N ASN A 131 9.26 -1.27 7.70
CA ASN A 131 8.57 -1.18 6.43
C ASN A 131 9.27 -0.18 5.49
N ALA A 132 9.70 0.97 5.99
CA ALA A 132 10.45 1.94 5.20
C ALA A 132 11.78 1.37 4.68
N ILE A 133 12.51 0.59 5.49
CA ILE A 133 13.73 -0.10 5.03
C ILE A 133 13.41 -1.11 3.93
N ARG A 134 12.38 -1.94 4.12
CA ARG A 134 11.96 -2.92 3.12
C ARG A 134 11.53 -2.24 1.82
N ASP A 135 10.70 -1.22 1.90
CA ASP A 135 10.09 -0.59 0.73
C ASP A 135 11.09 0.29 -0.03
N LEU A 136 12.05 0.93 0.65
CA LEU A 136 13.06 1.80 0.01
C LEU A 136 14.33 1.06 -0.42
N LEU A 137 14.75 0.03 0.32
CA LEU A 137 16.04 -0.64 0.14
C LEU A 137 15.90 -2.12 -0.24
N ALA A 138 14.68 -2.67 -0.30
CA ALA A 138 14.43 -4.09 -0.53
C ALA A 138 15.15 -5.02 0.46
N LEU A 139 15.38 -4.54 1.69
CA LEU A 139 16.06 -5.30 2.75
C LEU A 139 15.06 -5.76 3.82
N ASP A 140 15.05 -7.06 4.11
CA ASP A 140 14.41 -7.57 5.31
C ASP A 140 15.39 -7.56 6.49
N VAL A 141 15.05 -6.79 7.52
CA VAL A 141 15.89 -6.57 8.70
C VAL A 141 15.04 -6.69 9.94
N ASP A 142 15.48 -7.52 10.89
CA ASP A 142 14.90 -7.56 12.23
C ASP A 142 15.23 -6.28 13.00
N VAL A 143 14.34 -5.29 12.91
CA VAL A 143 14.46 -4.03 13.64
C VAL A 143 14.21 -4.22 15.15
N THR A 144 13.55 -5.31 15.57
CA THR A 144 13.29 -5.60 16.99
C THR A 144 14.57 -5.83 17.79
N ALA A 145 15.61 -6.37 17.14
CA ALA A 145 16.95 -6.49 17.71
C ALA A 145 17.75 -5.16 17.68
N LEU A 146 17.32 -4.17 16.89
CA LEU A 146 18.06 -2.93 16.62
C LEU A 146 17.53 -1.73 17.40
N LEU A 147 16.22 -1.60 17.53
CA LEU A 147 15.58 -0.47 18.20
C LEU A 147 14.79 -0.94 19.43
N PRO A 148 14.80 -0.14 20.51
CA PRO A 148 13.93 -0.41 21.64
C PRO A 148 12.45 -0.35 21.22
N ARG A 149 11.59 -0.95 22.03
CA ARG A 149 10.15 -0.88 21.83
C ARG A 149 9.66 0.57 21.95
N ASP A 150 8.71 0.94 21.11
CA ASP A 150 8.05 2.23 21.19
C ASP A 150 7.04 2.30 22.34
N ASP A 151 6.90 3.49 22.92
CA ASP A 151 5.86 3.76 23.90
C ASP A 151 4.49 3.81 23.21
N ALA A 152 3.51 3.13 23.80
CA ALA A 152 2.13 3.18 23.34
C ALA A 152 1.36 4.24 24.13
N SER A 153 0.61 5.10 23.42
CA SER A 153 -0.27 6.10 24.00
C SER A 153 -1.67 5.94 23.40
N TYR A 154 -2.71 5.99 24.23
CA TYR A 154 -4.11 5.76 23.82
C TYR A 154 -4.34 4.45 23.04
N GLY A 155 -3.49 3.43 23.25
CA GLY A 155 -3.56 2.15 22.54
C GLY A 155 -2.83 2.12 21.20
N PHE A 156 -2.15 3.20 20.83
CA PHE A 156 -1.43 3.35 19.57
C PHE A 156 0.06 3.62 19.82
N ASP A 157 0.93 2.97 19.05
CA ASP A 157 2.39 3.13 19.10
C ASP A 157 2.93 4.10 18.03
N ASN A 158 2.02 4.75 17.30
CA ASN A 158 2.31 5.75 16.26
C ASN A 158 2.03 7.19 16.74
N VAL A 159 1.67 7.37 18.02
CA VAL A 159 1.28 8.66 18.59
C VAL A 159 2.53 9.45 19.01
N GLY A 160 3.03 10.27 18.10
CA GLY A 160 3.62 11.58 18.39
C GLY A 160 4.75 11.69 19.42
N ALA A 161 5.59 10.68 19.62
CA ALA A 161 6.78 10.85 20.47
C ALA A 161 7.87 11.66 19.70
N VAL A 162 7.81 12.99 19.82
CA VAL A 162 8.85 13.93 19.32
C VAL A 162 10.16 13.78 20.12
N ASN A 163 10.10 13.19 21.32
CA ASN A 163 11.26 13.08 22.21
C ASN A 163 12.19 11.95 21.77
N LEU A 164 13.31 12.33 21.16
CA LEU A 164 14.45 11.45 20.90
C LEU A 164 15.46 11.58 22.05
N SER A 165 15.53 10.56 22.91
CA SER A 165 16.62 10.51 23.90
C SER A 165 17.97 10.32 23.19
N PRO A 166 19.09 10.79 23.77
CA PRO A 166 20.42 10.58 23.18
C PRO A 166 20.70 9.09 22.90
N ALA A 167 20.33 8.21 23.83
CA ALA A 167 20.50 6.77 23.67
C ALA A 167 19.68 6.21 22.48
N LEU A 168 18.45 6.69 22.31
CA LEU A 168 17.61 6.29 21.18
C LEU A 168 18.20 6.76 19.84
N LEU A 169 18.69 8.00 19.78
CA LEU A 169 19.37 8.51 18.58
C LEU A 169 20.61 7.67 18.24
N GLU A 170 21.42 7.31 19.23
CA GLU A 170 22.57 6.42 19.04
C GLU A 170 22.14 5.05 18.48
N ARG A 171 21.03 4.48 18.97
CA ARG A 171 20.46 3.23 18.42
C ARG A 171 20.03 3.40 16.97
N TYR A 172 19.36 4.48 16.61
CA TYR A 172 19.00 4.77 15.22
C TYR A 172 20.23 4.91 14.32
N LEU A 173 21.27 5.64 14.76
CA LEU A 173 22.51 5.78 14.00
C LEU A 173 23.26 4.45 13.84
N SER A 174 23.24 3.59 14.85
CA SER A 174 23.82 2.25 14.79
C SER A 174 23.03 1.34 13.83
N ALA A 175 21.70 1.35 13.93
CA ALA A 175 20.81 0.62 13.02
C ALA A 175 21.00 1.09 11.58
N ALA A 176 20.97 2.40 11.33
CA ALA A 176 21.21 2.99 10.02
C ALA A 176 22.57 2.56 9.46
N ARG A 177 23.64 2.58 10.26
CA ARG A 177 24.97 2.14 9.80
C ARG A 177 24.98 0.66 9.39
N LYS A 178 24.28 -0.21 10.13
CA LYS A 178 24.16 -1.63 9.78
C LYS A 178 23.37 -1.80 8.48
N VAL A 179 22.23 -1.12 8.36
CA VAL A 179 21.36 -1.16 7.16
C VAL A 179 22.09 -0.60 5.94
N SER A 180 22.77 0.54 6.05
CA SER A 180 23.53 1.13 4.94
C SER A 180 24.65 0.20 4.44
N ARG A 181 25.32 -0.53 5.33
CA ARG A 181 26.32 -1.52 4.93
C ARG A 181 25.74 -2.71 4.17
N LEU A 182 24.51 -3.11 4.51
CA LEU A 182 23.78 -4.15 3.77
C LEU A 182 23.34 -3.62 2.40
N ALA A 183 22.80 -2.40 2.36
CA ALA A 183 22.22 -1.80 1.16
C ALA A 183 23.29 -1.42 0.11
N VAL A 184 24.40 -0.83 0.53
CA VAL A 184 25.51 -0.45 -0.38
C VAL A 184 26.33 -1.67 -0.81
N GLY A 185 26.25 -2.75 -0.05
CA GLY A 185 27.18 -3.87 -0.17
C GLY A 185 28.58 -3.48 0.30
N SER A 186 29.45 -4.48 0.42
CA SER A 186 30.90 -4.28 0.56
C SER A 186 31.57 -4.96 -0.62
N PRO A 187 32.60 -4.35 -1.24
CA PRO A 187 33.35 -5.02 -2.28
C PRO A 187 33.88 -6.33 -1.71
N LEU A 188 33.44 -7.46 -2.26
CA LEU A 188 33.99 -8.74 -1.89
C LEU A 188 35.40 -8.83 -2.51
N PRO A 189 36.46 -9.03 -1.71
CA PRO A 189 37.81 -9.12 -2.24
C PRO A 189 38.01 -10.37 -3.13
N ALA A 190 37.12 -11.36 -3.04
CA ALA A 190 37.09 -12.56 -3.88
C ALA A 190 35.66 -13.15 -3.93
N PRO A 191 35.34 -14.00 -4.94
CA PRO A 191 34.10 -14.76 -4.95
C PRO A 191 33.96 -15.58 -3.66
N GLY A 192 32.87 -15.34 -2.91
CA GLY A 192 32.50 -16.11 -1.73
C GLY A 192 31.55 -17.25 -2.08
N SER A 193 31.51 -18.29 -1.26
CA SER A 193 30.46 -19.31 -1.31
C SER A 193 29.76 -19.42 0.04
N ARG A 194 28.45 -19.66 0.01
CA ARG A 194 27.65 -20.00 1.19
C ARG A 194 27.09 -21.40 0.98
N VAL A 195 27.43 -22.31 1.89
CA VAL A 195 26.88 -23.66 1.89
C VAL A 195 25.81 -23.73 2.97
N VAL A 196 24.60 -24.14 2.59
CA VAL A 196 23.52 -24.42 3.53
C VAL A 196 23.32 -25.93 3.56
N VAL A 197 23.49 -26.52 4.74
CA VAL A 197 23.28 -27.94 4.97
C VAL A 197 21.90 -28.09 5.59
N LEU A 198 21.03 -28.86 4.95
CA LEU A 198 19.72 -29.17 5.49
C LEU A 198 19.84 -30.22 6.62
N PRO A 199 19.02 -30.11 7.68
CA PRO A 199 18.97 -31.14 8.72
C PRO A 199 18.60 -32.51 8.13
N ALA A 200 19.25 -33.58 8.59
CA ALA A 200 19.00 -34.94 8.10
C ALA A 200 17.61 -35.47 8.49
N ASP A 201 16.98 -34.86 9.49
CA ASP A 201 15.63 -35.15 9.97
C ASP A 201 14.54 -34.26 9.33
N LEU A 202 14.91 -33.36 8.41
CA LEU A 202 13.95 -32.58 7.64
C LEU A 202 13.20 -33.50 6.65
N THR A 203 11.94 -33.81 6.96
CA THR A 203 11.08 -34.62 6.09
C THR A 203 11.00 -34.03 4.68
N GLN A 204 11.02 -34.89 3.65
CA GLN A 204 10.83 -34.48 2.26
C GLN A 204 9.46 -34.92 1.72
N GLU A 205 8.57 -35.39 2.60
CA GLU A 205 7.28 -35.99 2.24
C GLU A 205 6.10 -35.03 2.32
N ASP A 206 6.29 -33.85 2.93
CA ASP A 206 5.24 -32.86 3.18
C ASP A 206 5.55 -31.52 2.48
N HIS A 207 4.53 -30.68 2.31
CA HIS A 207 4.69 -29.30 1.87
C HIS A 207 5.05 -28.40 3.05
N PHE A 208 5.85 -27.37 2.80
CA PHE A 208 6.28 -26.39 3.81
C PHE A 208 5.86 -24.98 3.44
N ASP A 209 5.61 -24.17 4.47
CA ASP A 209 5.34 -22.74 4.31
C ASP A 209 6.49 -22.05 3.57
N GLY A 210 6.13 -21.19 2.62
CA GLY A 210 7.09 -20.47 1.77
C GLY A 210 7.50 -21.19 0.49
N LEU A 211 7.08 -22.43 0.27
CA LEU A 211 7.29 -23.15 -1.00
C LEU A 211 6.07 -23.03 -1.94
N PRO A 212 6.25 -23.09 -3.27
CA PRO A 212 5.14 -23.04 -4.23
C PRO A 212 4.09 -24.12 -3.96
N PHE A 213 2.82 -23.83 -4.26
CA PHE A 213 1.76 -24.82 -4.11
C PHE A 213 2.00 -26.03 -5.02
N GLY A 214 1.75 -27.21 -4.47
CA GLY A 214 1.93 -28.48 -5.19
C GLY A 214 3.33 -29.08 -5.06
N THR A 215 4.27 -28.42 -4.40
CA THR A 215 5.55 -29.03 -4.06
C THR A 215 5.41 -29.99 -2.88
N ARG A 216 6.28 -30.99 -2.83
CA ARG A 216 6.45 -31.92 -1.73
C ARG A 216 7.95 -31.99 -1.42
N GLY A 217 8.31 -31.76 -0.16
CA GLY A 217 9.69 -31.59 0.26
C GLY A 217 10.32 -30.27 -0.20
N GLY A 218 11.64 -30.19 -0.10
CA GLY A 218 12.44 -29.01 -0.43
C GLY A 218 12.91 -28.23 0.79
N ALA A 219 13.38 -27.00 0.52
CA ALA A 219 13.79 -26.05 1.54
C ALA A 219 13.70 -24.61 0.99
N ALA A 220 13.34 -23.67 1.86
CA ALA A 220 13.43 -22.24 1.59
C ALA A 220 14.62 -21.66 2.38
N VAL A 221 15.41 -20.80 1.74
CA VAL A 221 16.61 -20.19 2.34
C VAL A 221 16.65 -18.72 2.02
N ASP A 222 16.68 -17.90 3.06
CA ASP A 222 16.90 -16.46 2.90
C ASP A 222 18.39 -16.19 2.59
N HIS A 223 18.62 -15.52 1.47
CA HIS A 223 19.94 -15.14 1.02
C HIS A 223 19.98 -13.71 0.51
N ASN A 224 20.83 -12.88 1.12
CA ASN A 224 21.10 -11.53 0.63
C ASN A 224 22.30 -11.55 -0.33
N PHE A 225 22.04 -11.28 -1.61
CA PHE A 225 23.09 -11.17 -2.63
C PHE A 225 23.79 -9.80 -2.48
N PRO A 226 25.08 -9.75 -2.13
CA PRO A 226 25.73 -8.50 -1.74
C PRO A 226 26.06 -7.55 -2.91
N LEU A 227 25.99 -8.03 -4.15
CA LEU A 227 26.38 -7.32 -5.36
C LEU A 227 25.52 -7.79 -6.53
N ASP A 228 25.36 -6.98 -7.56
CA ASP A 228 24.85 -7.47 -8.84
C ASP A 228 25.92 -8.30 -9.53
N GLY A 229 25.60 -9.54 -9.93
CA GLY A 229 26.59 -10.42 -10.53
C GLY A 229 26.04 -11.75 -11.02
N GLU A 230 26.94 -12.54 -11.60
CA GLU A 230 26.64 -13.92 -11.96
C GLU A 230 26.85 -14.82 -10.74
N TYR A 231 25.80 -15.55 -10.37
CA TYR A 231 25.80 -16.47 -9.25
C TYR A 231 25.66 -17.91 -9.73
N GLU A 232 26.48 -18.81 -9.16
CA GLU A 232 26.34 -20.25 -9.36
C GLU A 232 25.62 -20.86 -8.16
N ILE A 233 24.45 -21.44 -8.41
CA ILE A 233 23.67 -22.17 -7.40
C ILE A 233 23.88 -23.67 -7.64
N GLN A 234 24.49 -24.34 -6.67
CA GLN A 234 24.71 -25.79 -6.71
C GLN A 234 23.85 -26.48 -5.65
N VAL A 235 22.95 -27.37 -6.09
CA VAL A 235 22.20 -28.27 -5.22
C VAL A 235 22.89 -29.63 -5.22
N ARG A 236 23.19 -30.15 -4.02
CA ARG A 236 23.74 -31.50 -3.84
C ARG A 236 22.76 -32.35 -3.04
N LEU A 237 22.25 -33.40 -3.65
CA LEU A 237 21.33 -34.34 -3.02
C LEU A 237 22.11 -35.38 -2.22
N SER A 238 21.56 -35.80 -1.08
CA SER A 238 22.12 -36.92 -0.31
C SER A 238 22.03 -38.18 -1.16
N ARG A 239 23.15 -38.90 -1.30
CA ARG A 239 23.23 -40.14 -2.06
C ARG A 239 23.74 -41.26 -1.18
N ASN A 240 23.15 -42.44 -1.34
CA ASN A 240 23.60 -43.64 -0.66
C ASN A 240 24.87 -44.22 -1.32
N ARG A 241 25.36 -45.35 -0.80
CA ARG A 241 26.58 -46.03 -1.30
C ARG A 241 26.49 -46.51 -2.75
N ASN A 242 25.29 -46.65 -3.29
CA ASN A 242 25.04 -47.06 -4.67
C ASN A 242 24.81 -45.85 -5.60
N GLU A 243 25.13 -44.63 -5.12
CA GLU A 243 24.92 -43.36 -5.81
C GLU A 243 23.45 -42.99 -6.07
N ASN A 244 22.48 -43.72 -5.51
CA ASN A 244 21.06 -43.34 -5.62
C ASN A 244 20.73 -42.22 -4.64
N VAL A 245 19.85 -41.30 -5.02
CA VAL A 245 19.35 -40.27 -4.11
C VAL A 245 18.54 -40.93 -2.99
N GLU A 246 18.88 -40.63 -1.74
CA GLU A 246 18.17 -41.21 -0.60
C GLU A 246 16.71 -40.74 -0.55
N GLY A 247 15.78 -41.69 -0.41
CA GLY A 247 14.34 -41.42 -0.33
C GLY A 247 13.61 -41.42 -1.68
N LEU A 248 14.32 -41.33 -2.82
CA LEU A 248 13.69 -41.35 -4.14
C LEU A 248 13.78 -42.73 -4.79
N THR A 249 12.65 -43.25 -5.24
CA THR A 249 12.52 -44.56 -5.90
C THR A 249 11.97 -44.48 -7.32
N GLU A 250 11.46 -43.30 -7.70
CA GLU A 250 10.90 -42.97 -9.00
C GLU A 250 11.49 -41.63 -9.48
N PRO A 251 11.36 -41.25 -10.76
CA PRO A 251 11.76 -39.92 -11.21
C PRO A 251 10.94 -38.82 -10.52
N HIS A 252 11.62 -37.79 -10.03
CA HIS A 252 11.01 -36.62 -9.39
C HIS A 252 11.47 -35.33 -10.08
N GLU A 253 10.67 -34.27 -9.95
CA GLU A 253 11.03 -32.93 -10.41
C GLU A 253 11.52 -32.08 -9.24
N LEU A 254 12.75 -31.57 -9.34
CA LEU A 254 13.29 -30.55 -8.45
C LEU A 254 13.12 -29.17 -9.08
N GLU A 255 12.32 -28.33 -8.44
CA GLU A 255 12.11 -26.94 -8.85
C GLU A 255 13.03 -26.00 -8.06
N LEU A 256 13.75 -25.13 -8.77
CA LEU A 256 14.50 -24.01 -8.19
C LEU A 256 13.76 -22.70 -8.46
N THR A 257 13.34 -22.04 -7.40
CA THR A 257 12.71 -20.72 -7.42
C THR A 257 13.60 -19.67 -6.76
N LEU A 258 13.52 -18.42 -7.21
CA LEU A 258 14.12 -17.25 -6.57
C LEU A 258 13.04 -16.17 -6.46
N ASP A 259 12.81 -15.65 -5.24
CA ASP A 259 11.76 -14.66 -4.95
C ASP A 259 10.36 -15.03 -5.49
N GLY A 260 10.05 -16.33 -5.45
CA GLY A 260 8.79 -16.89 -5.96
C GLY A 260 8.74 -17.11 -7.48
N GLU A 261 9.74 -16.67 -8.24
CA GLU A 261 9.85 -16.90 -9.67
C GLU A 261 10.58 -18.24 -9.96
N ARG A 262 10.00 -19.07 -10.82
CA ARG A 262 10.60 -20.35 -11.24
C ARG A 262 11.76 -20.13 -12.19
N LEU A 263 12.97 -20.48 -11.75
CA LEU A 263 14.19 -20.37 -12.57
C LEU A 263 14.41 -21.60 -13.43
N ARG A 264 14.29 -22.81 -12.84
CA ARG A 264 14.57 -24.07 -13.53
C ARG A 264 13.91 -25.26 -12.83
N VAL A 265 13.56 -26.27 -13.62
CA VAL A 265 13.14 -27.59 -13.13
C VAL A 265 14.15 -28.63 -13.62
N PHE A 266 14.51 -29.55 -12.74
CA PHE A 266 15.42 -30.66 -13.02
C PHE A 266 14.69 -31.98 -12.77
N GLU A 267 14.89 -32.96 -13.65
CA GLU A 267 14.47 -34.33 -13.38
C GLU A 267 15.59 -35.02 -12.58
N ILE A 268 15.22 -35.63 -11.45
CA ILE A 268 16.12 -36.34 -10.55
C ILE A 268 15.64 -37.78 -10.36
N VAL A 269 16.60 -38.70 -10.30
CA VAL A 269 16.40 -40.15 -10.14
C VAL A 269 17.37 -40.67 -9.09
#